data_AF-A0AAD6ZWI6-F1
#
_entry.id   AF-A0AAD6ZWI6-F1
#
_cell.length_a   1.000
_cell.length_b   1.000
_cell.length_c   1.000
_cell.angle_alpha   90.00
_cell.angle_beta   90.00
_cell.angle_gamma   90.00
#
_symmetry.space_group_name_H-M   'P 1'
#
loop_
_entity.id
_entity.type
_entity.pdbx_description
1 polymer ?
#
loop_
_entity_poly.entity_id
_entity_poly.type
_entity_poly.pdbx_seq_one_letter_code
_entity_poly.pdbx_strand_id
1 'polypeptide(L)'
;PWSRPAYHLAMDRYFKILHAREEIRHLNVEIPRVVTWIRDENRVLRMKEVELNSTEGKTVEDTETDRGVVVQVRLYRERWGRFNNTHMRRFWGLAKTRGFTGSVMPG
;
A
#
# COMPACT_ATOMS: atom_id res chain seq x y z
N PRO A 1 -8.30 45.31 -5.72
CA PRO A 1 -9.31 44.26 -5.99
C PRO A 1 -8.85 42.80 -5.79
N TRP A 2 -7.53 42.56 -5.68
CA TRP A 2 -6.91 41.23 -5.53
C TRP A 2 -7.04 40.57 -4.15
N SER A 3 -7.44 41.30 -3.11
CA SER A 3 -7.51 40.80 -1.72
C SER A 3 -8.93 40.43 -1.25
N ARG A 4 -9.92 40.39 -2.15
CA ARG A 4 -11.30 40.09 -1.73
C ARG A 4 -11.44 38.59 -1.41
N PRO A 5 -11.91 38.23 -0.20
CA PRO A 5 -12.04 36.83 0.21
C PRO A 5 -12.90 35.97 -0.73
N ALA A 6 -13.94 36.56 -1.32
CA ALA A 6 -14.82 35.87 -2.27
C ALA A 6 -14.09 35.41 -3.55
N TYR A 7 -13.14 36.21 -4.04
CA TYR A 7 -12.36 35.83 -5.23
C TYR A 7 -11.32 34.75 -4.90
N HIS A 8 -10.70 34.79 -3.72
CA HIS A 8 -9.81 33.71 -3.25
C HIS A 8 -10.58 32.39 -3.13
N LEU A 9 -11.75 32.39 -2.49
CA LEU A 9 -12.56 31.18 -2.36
C LEU A 9 -12.99 30.61 -3.72
N ALA A 10 -13.31 31.48 -4.69
CA ALA A 10 -13.66 31.05 -6.04
C ALA A 10 -12.46 30.41 -6.76
N MET A 11 -11.27 31.01 -6.65
CA MET A 11 -10.03 30.47 -7.21
C MET A 11 -9.67 29.13 -6.56
N ASP A 12 -9.73 29.02 -5.23
CA ASP A 12 -9.42 27.78 -4.52
C ASP A 12 -10.34 26.64 -4.95
N ARG A 13 -11.65 26.91 -5.11
CA ARG A 13 -12.61 25.92 -5.61
C ARG A 13 -12.28 25.50 -7.04
N TYR A 14 -11.95 26.46 -7.90
CA TYR A 14 -11.56 26.17 -9.28
C TYR A 14 -10.33 25.26 -9.34
N PHE A 15 -9.26 25.61 -8.63
CA PHE A 15 -8.04 24.79 -8.60
C PHE A 15 -8.25 23.43 -7.93
N LYS A 16 -9.10 23.33 -6.90
CA LYS A 16 -9.48 22.04 -6.31
C LYS A 16 -10.17 21.12 -7.32
N ILE A 17 -11.05 21.65 -8.17
CA ILE A 17 -11.73 20.87 -9.20
C ILE A 17 -10.73 20.41 -10.27
N LEU A 18 -9.83 21.29 -10.70
CA LEU A 18 -8.77 20.94 -11.66
C LEU A 18 -7.88 19.83 -11.09
N HIS A 19 -7.37 20.03 -9.88
CA HIS A 19 -6.47 19.09 -9.23
C HIS A 19 -7.15 17.74 -8.96
N ALA A 20 -8.43 17.73 -8.56
CA ALA A 20 -9.18 16.48 -8.36
C ALA A 20 -9.24 15.62 -9.64
N ARG A 21 -9.34 16.24 -10.83
CA ARG A 21 -9.34 15.49 -12.11
C ARG A 21 -7.98 14.91 -12.45
N GLU A 22 -6.91 15.62 -12.12
CA GLU A 22 -5.53 15.11 -12.25
C GLU A 22 -5.28 13.97 -11.29
N GLU A 23 -5.65 14.16 -10.03
CA GLU A 23 -5.47 13.19 -8.97
C GLU A 23 -6.20 11.88 -9.26
N ILE A 24 -7.43 11.93 -9.81
CA ILE A 24 -8.13 10.71 -10.26
C ILE A 24 -7.30 9.93 -11.29
N ARG A 25 -6.67 10.63 -12.25
CA ARG A 25 -5.84 9.96 -13.28
C ARG A 25 -4.59 9.34 -12.66
N HIS A 26 -3.95 10.03 -11.73
CA HIS A 26 -2.76 9.51 -11.03
C HIS A 26 -3.11 8.31 -10.15
N LEU A 27 -4.18 8.41 -9.35
CA LEU A 27 -4.63 7.33 -8.48
C LEU A 27 -5.03 6.07 -9.25
N ASN A 28 -5.57 6.18 -10.46
CA ASN A 28 -5.86 5.02 -11.31
C ASN A 28 -4.60 4.20 -11.67
N VAL A 29 -3.42 4.81 -11.64
CA VAL A 29 -2.13 4.15 -11.88
C VAL A 29 -1.47 3.75 -10.57
N GLU A 30 -1.53 4.59 -9.55
CA GLU A 30 -0.86 4.34 -8.27
C GLU A 30 -1.53 3.24 -7.45
N ILE A 31 -2.87 3.14 -7.46
CA ILE A 31 -3.59 2.11 -6.70
C ILE A 31 -3.16 0.70 -7.15
N PRO A 32 -3.18 0.34 -8.46
CA PRO A 32 -2.65 -0.94 -8.92
C PRO A 32 -1.20 -1.20 -8.51
N ARG A 33 -0.32 -0.20 -8.60
CA ARG A 33 1.09 -0.31 -8.20
C ARG A 33 1.25 -0.62 -6.72
N VAL A 34 0.50 0.09 -5.85
CA VAL A 34 0.51 -0.16 -4.41
C VAL A 34 -0.03 -1.56 -4.11
N VAL A 35 -1.10 -1.99 -4.79
CA VAL A 35 -1.66 -3.34 -4.63
C VAL A 35 -0.65 -4.41 -5.06
N THR A 36 0.05 -4.21 -6.17
CA THR A 36 1.14 -5.08 -6.63
C THR A 36 2.25 -5.17 -5.61
N TRP A 37 2.71 -4.02 -5.09
CA TRP A 37 3.74 -3.97 -4.06
C TRP A 37 3.31 -4.71 -2.78
N ILE A 38 2.09 -4.47 -2.28
CA ILE A 38 1.54 -5.17 -1.11
C ILE A 38 1.53 -6.69 -1.32
N ARG A 39 1.13 -7.16 -2.50
CA ARG A 39 1.08 -8.59 -2.84
C ARG A 39 2.48 -9.19 -2.87
N ASP A 40 3.40 -8.54 -3.58
CA ASP A 40 4.73 -9.07 -3.82
C ASP A 40 5.59 -9.03 -2.54
N GLU A 41 5.50 -7.98 -1.74
CA GLU A 41 6.16 -7.91 -0.43
C GLU A 41 5.64 -9.02 0.51
N ASN A 42 4.32 -9.21 0.62
CA ASN A 42 3.77 -10.30 1.42
C ASN A 42 4.22 -11.68 0.95
N ARG A 43 4.36 -11.88 -0.37
CA ARG A 43 4.86 -13.13 -0.96
C ARG A 43 6.33 -13.36 -0.55
N VAL A 44 7.17 -12.34 -0.69
CA VAL A 44 8.60 -12.42 -0.33
C VAL A 44 8.78 -12.69 1.16
N LEU A 45 8.04 -11.98 2.03
CA LEU A 45 8.13 -12.20 3.48
C LEU A 45 7.72 -13.63 3.87
N ARG A 46 6.65 -14.17 3.26
CA ARG A 46 6.22 -15.56 3.48
C ARG A 46 7.26 -16.57 3.00
N MET A 47 7.84 -16.36 1.82
CA MET A 47 8.89 -17.23 1.29
C MET A 47 10.12 -17.22 2.21
N LYS A 48 10.51 -16.04 2.71
CA LYS A 48 11.63 -15.89 3.65
C LYS A 48 11.34 -16.54 5.01
N GLU A 49 10.13 -16.45 5.53
CA GLU A 49 9.73 -17.21 6.73
C GLU A 49 9.90 -18.71 6.52
N VAL A 50 9.50 -19.26 5.36
CA VAL A 50 9.65 -20.70 5.07
C VAL A 50 11.12 -21.09 4.95
N GLU A 51 11.91 -20.34 4.17
CA GLU A 51 13.34 -20.57 3.96
C GLU A 51 14.15 -20.55 5.27
N LEU A 52 13.84 -19.60 6.16
CA LEU A 52 14.50 -19.51 7.46
C LEU A 52 14.07 -20.63 8.43
N ASN A 53 12.83 -21.13 8.32
CA ASN A 53 12.37 -22.26 9.12
C ASN A 53 12.87 -23.63 8.60
N SER A 54 13.35 -23.70 7.36
CA SER A 54 13.96 -24.93 6.83
C SER A 54 15.24 -25.26 7.61
N THR A 55 15.35 -26.50 8.06
CA THR A 55 16.52 -27.04 8.77
C THR A 55 17.53 -27.71 7.84
N GLU A 56 17.22 -27.80 6.54
CA GLU A 56 18.09 -28.44 5.57
C GLU A 56 19.41 -27.68 5.40
N GLY A 57 20.53 -28.36 5.67
CA GLY A 57 21.87 -27.83 5.43
C GLY A 57 22.39 -26.80 6.44
N LYS A 58 21.71 -26.58 7.57
CA LYS A 58 22.10 -25.58 8.57
C LYS A 58 22.83 -26.17 9.78
N THR A 59 23.78 -25.41 10.32
CA THR A 59 24.44 -25.75 11.59
C THR A 59 23.57 -25.36 12.80
N VAL A 60 23.95 -25.78 14.00
CA VAL A 60 23.20 -25.48 15.23
C VAL A 60 23.19 -23.98 15.53
N GLU A 61 24.31 -23.28 15.30
CA GLU A 61 24.43 -21.83 15.49
C GLU A 61 23.59 -21.03 14.48
N ASP A 62 23.54 -21.49 13.22
CA ASP A 62 22.69 -20.88 12.18
C ASP A 62 21.21 -20.98 12.56
N THR A 63 20.81 -22.12 13.14
CA THR A 63 19.41 -22.39 13.52
C THR A 63 18.93 -21.47 14.66
N GLU A 64 19.80 -21.15 15.61
CA GLU A 64 19.45 -20.24 16.72
C GLU A 64 19.32 -18.79 16.25
N THR A 65 20.25 -18.34 15.39
CA THR A 65 20.20 -17.03 14.76
C THR A 65 18.95 -16.87 13.88
N ASP A 66 18.64 -17.88 13.07
CA ASP A 66 17.48 -17.89 12.18
C ASP A 66 16.16 -17.82 12.94
N ARG A 67 16.04 -18.46 14.11
CA ARG A 67 14.84 -18.36 14.95
C ARG A 67 14.51 -16.92 15.32
N GLY A 68 15.52 -16.13 15.70
CA GLY A 68 15.36 -14.70 16.00
C GLY A 68 14.87 -13.92 14.77
N VAL A 69 15.48 -14.17 13.62
CA VAL A 69 15.13 -13.50 12.36
C VAL A 69 13.72 -13.86 11.91
N VAL A 70 13.30 -15.14 11.98
CA VAL A 70 11.94 -15.57 11.66
C VAL A 70 10.90 -14.82 12.48
N VAL A 71 11.14 -14.68 13.78
CA VAL A 71 10.24 -13.93 14.67
C VAL A 71 10.15 -12.47 14.23
N GLN A 72 11.28 -11.83 13.90
CA GLN A 72 11.29 -10.44 13.43
C GLN A 72 10.57 -10.27 12.09
N VAL A 73 10.82 -11.14 11.12
CA VAL A 73 10.14 -11.13 9.81
C VAL A 73 8.63 -11.28 10.00
N ARG A 74 8.20 -12.20 10.86
CA ARG A 74 6.79 -12.41 11.18
C ARG A 74 6.16 -11.17 11.83
N LEU A 75 6.82 -10.57 12.82
CA LEU A 75 6.34 -9.36 13.48
C LEU A 75 6.25 -8.18 12.52
N TYR A 76 7.23 -8.03 11.63
CA TYR A 76 7.22 -7.03 10.56
C TYR A 76 6.00 -7.26 9.65
N ARG A 77 5.81 -8.48 9.13
CA ARG A 77 4.68 -8.83 8.26
C ARG A 77 3.34 -8.58 8.92
N GLU A 78 3.16 -8.96 10.18
CA GLU A 78 1.92 -8.75 10.94
C GLU A 78 1.64 -7.26 11.17
N ARG A 79 2.68 -6.46 11.45
CA ARG A 79 2.56 -5.01 11.60
C ARG A 79 2.12 -4.36 10.30
N TRP A 80 2.83 -4.63 9.20
CA TRP A 80 2.53 -4.06 7.88
C TRP A 80 1.21 -4.59 7.31
N GLY A 81 0.87 -5.85 7.58
CA GLY A 81 -0.41 -6.45 7.21
C GLY A 81 -1.62 -5.65 7.72
N ARG A 82 -1.55 -5.03 8.90
CA ARG A 82 -2.62 -4.16 9.42
C ARG A 82 -2.81 -2.88 8.59
N PHE A 83 -1.71 -2.24 8.21
CA PHE A 83 -1.74 -1.07 7.33
C PHE A 83 -2.24 -1.45 5.94
N ASN A 84 -1.69 -2.52 5.37
CA ASN A 84 -2.08 -3.05 4.07
C ASN A 84 -3.58 -3.41 4.02
N ASN A 85 -4.11 -4.06 5.05
CA ASN A 85 -5.55 -4.34 5.16
C ASN A 85 -6.41 -3.06 5.21
N THR A 86 -5.90 -1.98 5.80
CA THR A 86 -6.59 -0.70 5.85
C THR A 86 -6.57 -0.01 4.48
N HIS A 87 -5.43 -0.02 3.78
CA HIS A 87 -5.33 0.46 2.40
C HIS A 87 -6.26 -0.32 1.47
N MET A 88 -6.22 -1.66 1.51
CA MET A 88 -7.10 -2.51 0.70
C MET A 88 -8.58 -2.21 0.96
N ARG A 89 -9.01 -2.08 2.22
CA ARG A 89 -10.40 -1.70 2.54
C ARG A 89 -10.78 -0.34 1.94
N ARG A 90 -9.89 0.65 1.98
CA ARG A 90 -10.12 1.97 1.40
C ARG A 90 -10.19 1.91 -0.12
N PHE A 91 -9.28 1.19 -0.78
CA PHE A 91 -9.30 0.99 -2.23
C PHE A 91 -10.58 0.29 -2.69
N TRP A 92 -11.01 -0.76 -1.99
CA TRP A 92 -12.30 -1.41 -2.25
C TRP A 92 -13.50 -0.49 -2.01
N GLY A 93 -13.42 0.39 -1.01
CA GLY A 93 -14.42 1.44 -0.81
C GLY A 93 -14.47 2.42 -1.97
N LEU A 94 -13.31 2.88 -2.47
CA LEU A 94 -13.19 3.76 -3.63
C LEU A 94 -13.75 3.12 -4.90
N ALA A 95 -13.44 1.84 -5.13
CA ALA A 95 -13.94 1.09 -6.29
C ALA A 95 -15.48 0.99 -6.34
N LYS A 96 -16.15 1.14 -5.19
CA LYS A 96 -17.62 1.15 -5.11
C LYS A 96 -18.24 2.53 -5.33
N THR A 97 -17.43 3.59 -5.40
CA THR A 97 -17.95 4.94 -5.61
C THR A 97 -18.34 5.15 -7.08
N ARG A 98 -19.44 5.90 -7.30
CA ARG A 98 -19.90 6.21 -8.66
C ARG A 98 -18.86 7.07 -9.37
N GLY A 99 -18.41 6.62 -10.54
CA GLY A 99 -17.42 7.34 -11.35
C GLY A 99 -15.98 6.91 -11.12
N PHE A 100 -15.72 5.85 -10.34
CA PHE A 100 -14.41 5.21 -10.32
C PHE A 100 -14.10 4.57 -11.67
N THR A 101 -12.90 4.84 -12.21
CA THR A 101 -12.45 4.36 -13.53
C THR A 101 -11.13 3.57 -13.46
N GLY A 102 -10.60 3.36 -12.26
CA GLY A 102 -9.32 2.69 -12.04
C GLY A 102 -9.45 1.19 -11.83
N SER A 103 -8.38 0.58 -11.33
CA SER A 103 -8.35 -0.83 -10.92
C SER A 103 -7.83 -0.95 -9.49
N VAL A 104 -8.37 -1.91 -8.74
CA VAL A 104 -7.88 -2.34 -7.42
C VAL A 104 -7.22 -3.71 -7.48
N MET A 105 -7.07 -4.26 -8.68
CA MET A 105 -6.30 -5.46 -8.93
C MET A 105 -4.82 -5.11 -9.11
N PRO A 106 -3.90 -6.03 -8.80
CA PRO A 106 -2.49 -5.86 -9.14
C PRO A 106 -2.34 -5.58 -10.63
N GLY A 107 -1.54 -4.58 -10.97
CA GLY A 107 -1.25 -4.14 -12.35
C GLY A 107 -0.21 -3.04 -12.38
#